data_AF-A0A2V8IZ48-F1
#
_entry.id   AF-A0A2V8IZ48-F1
#
_cell.length_a   1.000
_cell.length_b   1.000
_cell.length_c   1.000
_cell.angle_alpha   90.00
_cell.angle_beta   90.00
_cell.angle_gamma   90.00
#
_symmetry.space_group_name_H-M   'P 1'
#
loop_
_entity.id
_entity.type
_entity.pdbx_description
1 polymer ?
#
loop_
_entity_poly.entity_id
_entity_poly.type
_entity_poly.pdbx_seq_one_letter_code
_entity_poly.pdbx_strand_id
1 'polypeptide(L)'
;MKAVERHRLKGNEFVHSVARAREAVAERRGEVTILVAIAIVAVVVVGGLFAWRTNRNAKATNLLASALAIAEAPVVAPPLPAPGSPPPVQQPGTFRTERERLEAALPRLQQAADAYPNTDAGITARFRLAGSLAELGRYAEAEQRYQEVIGKAGTSSIYSRTARLGIGDAQMAQGKYDAAIATFKELSTDTQSQLPLDGVLMQLGRAAMQAGKREEATRAFTRIVDEFPQSLYAPEAKEKIAELKKA
;
A
#
# COMPACT_ATOMS: atom_id res chain seq x y z
N MET A 1 32.99 -58.72 -14.02
CA MET A 1 33.91 -57.85 -13.25
C MET A 1 33.72 -56.36 -13.56
N LYS A 2 32.57 -55.71 -13.25
CA LYS A 2 32.36 -54.27 -13.57
C LYS A 2 31.55 -53.45 -12.52
N ALA A 3 31.20 -54.03 -11.38
CA ALA A 3 30.45 -53.35 -10.30
C ALA A 3 31.33 -53.01 -9.09
N VAL A 4 32.27 -53.91 -8.75
CA VAL A 4 33.18 -53.75 -7.60
C VAL A 4 34.23 -52.65 -7.84
N GLU A 5 34.76 -52.51 -9.07
CA GLU A 5 35.66 -51.41 -9.44
C GLU A 5 35.01 -50.02 -9.28
N ARG A 6 33.75 -49.86 -9.72
CA ARG A 6 33.05 -48.55 -9.68
C ARG A 6 32.72 -48.09 -8.27
N HIS A 7 32.51 -49.03 -7.34
CA HIS A 7 32.28 -48.70 -5.93
C HIS A 7 33.57 -48.34 -5.19
N ARG A 8 34.71 -48.94 -5.57
CA ARG A 8 36.04 -48.58 -5.04
C ARG A 8 36.51 -47.21 -5.51
N LEU A 9 36.20 -46.82 -6.76
CA LEU A 9 36.52 -45.49 -7.29
C LEU A 9 35.79 -44.37 -6.55
N LYS A 10 34.50 -44.55 -6.22
CA LYS A 10 33.71 -43.57 -5.44
C LYS A 10 34.21 -43.42 -3.99
N GLY A 11 34.66 -44.51 -3.37
CA GLY A 11 35.27 -44.47 -2.03
C GLY A 11 36.60 -43.71 -2.04
N ASN A 12 37.44 -43.94 -3.05
CA ASN A 12 38.74 -43.27 -3.15
C ASN A 12 38.61 -41.77 -3.49
N GLU A 13 37.62 -41.36 -4.28
CA GLU A 13 37.41 -39.94 -4.62
C GLU A 13 36.98 -39.10 -3.40
N PHE A 14 36.14 -39.67 -2.53
CA PHE A 14 35.80 -39.06 -1.24
C PHE A 14 37.01 -39.01 -0.30
N VAL A 15 37.76 -40.10 -0.18
CA VAL A 15 38.96 -40.14 0.67
C VAL A 15 40.02 -39.14 0.19
N HIS A 16 40.24 -39.02 -1.12
CA HIS A 16 41.18 -38.05 -1.70
C HIS A 16 40.69 -36.60 -1.64
N SER A 17 39.38 -36.35 -1.69
CA SER A 17 38.84 -34.99 -1.48
C SER A 17 38.92 -34.57 -0.01
N VAL A 18 38.65 -35.48 0.92
CA VAL A 18 38.81 -35.25 2.37
C VAL A 18 40.30 -35.09 2.74
N ALA A 19 41.18 -35.89 2.15
CA ALA A 19 42.63 -35.76 2.35
C ALA A 19 43.17 -34.41 1.83
N ARG A 20 42.80 -34.02 0.60
CA ARG A 20 43.16 -32.72 0.03
C ARG A 20 42.57 -31.55 0.83
N ALA A 21 41.35 -31.68 1.34
CA ALA A 21 40.75 -30.68 2.21
C ALA A 21 41.51 -30.55 3.53
N ARG A 22 41.92 -31.68 4.14
CA ARG A 22 42.74 -31.68 5.37
C ARG A 22 44.11 -31.05 5.15
N GLU A 23 44.78 -31.36 4.04
CA GLU A 23 46.08 -30.80 3.71
C GLU A 23 45.99 -29.29 3.42
N ALA A 24 45.01 -28.86 2.61
CA ALA A 24 44.77 -27.44 2.34
C ALA A 24 44.41 -26.64 3.60
N VAL A 25 43.67 -27.24 4.54
CA VAL A 25 43.33 -26.64 5.84
C VAL A 25 44.53 -26.61 6.79
N ALA A 26 45.41 -27.60 6.74
CA ALA A 26 46.62 -27.64 7.55
C ALA A 26 47.65 -26.60 7.08
N GLU A 27 47.79 -26.42 5.76
CA GLU A 27 48.73 -25.48 5.15
C GLU A 27 48.28 -24.01 5.32
N ARG A 28 46.97 -23.75 5.33
CA ARG A 28 46.36 -22.41 5.51
C ARG A 28 45.56 -22.27 6.82
N ARG A 29 46.02 -22.91 7.90
CA ARG A 29 45.27 -23.02 9.17
C ARG A 29 44.85 -21.66 9.76
N GLY A 30 45.70 -20.64 9.63
CA GLY A 30 45.38 -19.26 10.05
C GLY A 30 44.28 -18.61 9.18
N GLU A 31 44.35 -18.76 7.86
CA GLU A 31 43.34 -18.20 6.95
C GLU A 31 41.99 -18.91 7.07
N VAL A 32 41.99 -20.24 7.22
CA VAL A 32 40.76 -21.03 7.37
C VAL A 32 40.04 -20.71 8.67
N THR A 33 40.76 -20.52 9.78
CA THR A 33 40.14 -20.14 11.06
C THR A 33 39.50 -18.75 11.00
N ILE A 34 40.16 -17.79 10.35
CA ILE A 34 39.58 -16.47 10.10
C ILE A 34 38.32 -16.58 9.22
N LEU A 35 38.35 -17.36 8.14
CA LEU A 35 37.18 -17.56 7.27
C LEU A 35 36.01 -18.21 7.99
N VAL A 36 36.25 -19.21 8.82
CA VAL A 36 35.21 -19.85 9.65
C VAL A 36 34.65 -18.87 10.68
N ALA A 37 35.50 -18.07 11.34
CA ALA A 37 35.05 -17.05 12.28
C ALA A 37 34.17 -15.99 11.58
N ILE A 38 34.58 -15.51 10.39
CA ILE A 38 33.78 -14.60 9.56
C ILE A 38 32.44 -15.25 9.20
N ALA A 39 32.43 -16.52 8.80
CA ALA A 39 31.20 -17.22 8.45
C ALA A 39 30.24 -17.34 9.66
N ILE A 40 30.75 -17.64 10.85
CA ILE A 40 29.95 -17.68 12.08
C ILE A 40 29.38 -16.31 12.41
N VAL A 41 30.19 -15.26 12.36
CA VAL A 41 29.73 -13.88 12.58
C VAL A 41 28.66 -13.49 11.55
N ALA A 42 28.85 -13.85 10.28
CA ALA A 42 27.87 -13.61 9.23
C ALA A 42 26.54 -14.32 9.52
N VAL A 43 26.56 -15.59 9.96
CA VAL A 43 25.35 -16.33 10.35
C VAL A 43 24.65 -15.69 11.55
N VAL A 44 25.39 -15.26 12.58
CA VAL A 44 24.83 -14.58 13.75
C VAL A 44 24.20 -13.24 13.36
N VAL A 45 24.88 -12.45 12.52
CA VAL A 45 24.36 -11.17 12.03
C VAL A 45 23.11 -11.37 11.18
N VAL A 46 23.13 -12.31 10.22
CA VAL A 46 21.98 -12.61 9.36
C VAL A 46 20.81 -13.13 10.20
N GLY A 47 21.06 -14.06 11.13
CA GLY A 47 20.05 -14.59 12.05
C GLY A 47 19.45 -13.51 12.94
N GLY A 48 20.29 -12.61 13.48
CA GLY A 48 19.86 -11.47 14.28
C GLY A 48 19.00 -10.48 13.48
N LEU A 49 19.41 -10.15 12.25
CA LEU A 49 18.65 -9.28 11.35
C LEU A 49 17.31 -9.91 10.96
N PHE A 50 17.30 -11.22 10.69
CA PHE A 50 16.08 -11.96 10.39
C PHE A 50 15.11 -11.94 11.57
N ALA A 51 15.57 -12.29 12.78
CA ALA A 51 14.76 -12.28 14.00
C ALA A 51 14.26 -10.88 14.36
N TRP A 52 15.10 -9.84 14.19
CA TRP A 52 14.69 -8.46 14.39
C TRP A 52 13.61 -8.03 13.38
N ARG A 53 13.78 -8.37 12.10
CA ARG A 53 12.82 -8.04 11.05
C ARG A 53 11.48 -8.73 11.27
N THR A 54 11.47 -10.02 11.64
CA THR A 54 10.24 -10.76 11.91
C THR A 54 9.52 -10.24 13.14
N ASN A 55 10.23 -10.00 14.25
CA ASN A 55 9.64 -9.41 15.45
C ASN A 55 9.10 -7.99 15.19
N ARG A 56 9.85 -7.17 14.45
CA ARG A 56 9.40 -5.83 14.05
C ARG A 56 8.13 -5.90 13.20
N ASN A 57 8.06 -6.85 12.26
CA ASN A 57 6.88 -7.02 11.42
C ASN A 57 5.66 -7.49 12.24
N ALA A 58 5.84 -8.44 13.17
CA ALA A 58 4.77 -8.93 14.04
C ALA A 58 4.19 -7.82 14.94
N LYS A 59 5.03 -6.95 15.48
CA LYS A 59 4.55 -5.80 16.26
C LYS A 59 3.82 -4.79 15.38
N ALA A 60 4.28 -4.57 14.15
CA ALA A 60 3.62 -3.68 13.20
C ALA A 60 2.23 -4.18 12.81
N THR A 61 2.10 -5.48 12.51
CA THR A 61 0.81 -6.10 12.20
C THR A 61 -0.16 -6.04 13.37
N ASN A 62 0.31 -6.21 14.61
CA ASN A 62 -0.54 -6.11 15.79
C ASN A 62 -1.06 -4.67 16.02
N LEU A 63 -0.20 -3.65 15.84
CA LEU A 63 -0.65 -2.27 15.93
C LEU A 63 -1.68 -1.95 14.84
N LEU A 64 -1.43 -2.36 13.60
CA LEU A 64 -2.38 -2.18 12.51
C LEU A 64 -3.71 -2.88 12.83
N ALA A 65 -3.69 -4.12 13.28
CA ALA A 65 -4.91 -4.86 13.64
C ALA A 65 -5.73 -4.12 14.72
N SER A 66 -5.06 -3.56 15.74
CA SER A 66 -5.74 -2.78 16.77
C SER A 66 -6.37 -1.48 16.25
N ALA A 67 -5.74 -0.86 15.24
CA ALA A 67 -6.27 0.33 14.60
C ALA A 67 -7.46 0.00 13.68
N LEU A 68 -7.36 -1.09 12.91
CA LEU A 68 -8.44 -1.56 12.04
C LEU A 68 -9.66 -2.04 12.84
N ALA A 69 -9.46 -2.63 14.02
CA ALA A 69 -10.56 -2.98 14.92
C ALA A 69 -11.45 -1.78 15.29
N ILE A 70 -10.88 -0.58 15.33
CA ILE A 70 -11.65 0.66 15.52
C ILE A 70 -12.19 1.16 14.17
N ALA A 71 -11.36 1.21 13.14
CA ALA A 71 -11.72 1.75 11.83
C ALA A 71 -12.83 0.96 11.13
N GLU A 72 -13.00 -0.32 11.42
CA GLU A 72 -13.99 -1.22 10.82
C GLU A 72 -15.10 -1.61 11.82
N ALA A 73 -15.11 -0.99 13.00
CA ALA A 73 -16.14 -1.23 13.99
C ALA A 73 -17.54 -0.86 13.46
N PRO A 74 -18.58 -1.61 13.84
CA PRO A 74 -19.93 -1.34 13.36
C PRO A 74 -20.45 0.00 13.92
N VAL A 75 -21.13 0.74 13.06
CA VAL A 75 -21.86 1.95 13.43
C VAL A 75 -23.27 1.54 13.80
N VAL A 76 -23.63 1.67 15.08
CA VAL A 76 -24.93 1.30 15.63
C VAL A 76 -25.51 2.50 16.34
N ALA A 77 -26.54 3.10 15.74
CA ALA A 77 -27.27 4.20 16.38
C ALA A 77 -27.99 3.69 17.63
N PRO A 78 -27.85 4.37 18.79
CA PRO A 78 -28.56 3.96 20.00
C PRO A 78 -30.08 4.11 19.77
N PRO A 79 -30.91 3.18 20.29
CA PRO A 79 -32.36 3.27 20.17
C PRO A 79 -32.87 4.55 20.84
N LEU A 80 -34.03 5.08 20.41
CA LEU A 80 -34.62 6.24 21.08
C LEU A 80 -34.98 5.87 22.54
N PRO A 81 -34.66 6.73 23.54
CA PRO A 81 -35.03 6.48 24.92
C PRO A 81 -36.56 6.40 25.05
N ALA A 82 -37.06 5.39 25.76
CA ALA A 82 -38.46 5.34 26.14
C ALA A 82 -38.77 6.49 27.13
N PRO A 83 -39.99 7.06 27.12
CA PRO A 83 -40.36 8.13 28.05
C PRO A 83 -40.08 7.73 29.51
N GLY A 84 -39.27 8.52 30.22
CA GLY A 84 -38.91 8.27 31.62
C GLY A 84 -37.79 7.23 31.84
N SER A 85 -37.18 6.68 30.79
CA SER A 85 -36.03 5.77 30.91
C SER A 85 -34.69 6.51 30.76
N PRO A 86 -33.60 6.02 31.39
CA PRO A 86 -32.27 6.59 31.22
C PRO A 86 -31.78 6.47 29.76
N PRO A 87 -30.86 7.34 29.32
CA PRO A 87 -30.33 7.31 27.96
C PRO A 87 -29.71 5.93 27.63
N PRO A 88 -29.93 5.42 26.40
CA PRO A 88 -29.34 4.15 25.99
C PRO A 88 -27.82 4.25 25.97
N VAL A 89 -27.17 3.24 26.55
CA VAL A 89 -25.72 3.08 26.53
C VAL A 89 -25.27 2.47 25.21
N GLN A 90 -24.15 2.97 24.67
CA GLN A 90 -23.54 2.43 23.46
C GLN A 90 -22.98 1.02 23.75
N GLN A 91 -23.18 0.07 22.84
CA GLN A 91 -22.58 -1.26 22.98
C GLN A 91 -21.05 -1.15 22.90
N PRO A 92 -20.29 -1.83 23.78
CA PRO A 92 -18.83 -1.82 23.71
C PRO A 92 -18.31 -2.23 22.32
N GLY A 93 -17.33 -1.49 21.79
CA GLY A 93 -16.76 -1.75 20.47
C GLY A 93 -17.61 -1.28 19.29
N THR A 94 -18.62 -0.44 19.52
CA THR A 94 -19.47 0.14 18.47
C THR A 94 -19.46 1.68 18.55
N PHE A 95 -19.80 2.34 17.44
CA PHE A 95 -19.80 3.80 17.33
C PHE A 95 -21.19 4.32 16.93
N ARG A 96 -21.57 5.54 17.33
CA ARG A 96 -22.88 6.09 16.99
C ARG A 96 -22.96 6.55 15.55
N THR A 97 -21.85 7.08 15.06
CA THR A 97 -21.73 7.62 13.72
C THR A 97 -20.43 7.18 13.07
N GLU A 98 -20.44 7.17 11.75
CA GLU A 98 -19.25 6.96 10.93
C GLU A 98 -18.15 7.96 11.28
N ARG A 99 -18.51 9.24 11.42
CA ARG A 99 -17.59 10.30 11.80
C ARG A 99 -16.89 10.02 13.14
N GLU A 100 -17.65 9.64 14.17
CA GLU A 100 -17.10 9.32 15.50
C GLU A 100 -16.11 8.14 15.42
N ARG A 101 -16.44 7.10 14.64
CA ARG A 101 -15.56 5.95 14.41
C ARG A 101 -14.25 6.37 13.76
N LEU A 102 -14.32 7.14 12.68
CA LEU A 102 -13.16 7.60 11.95
C LEU A 102 -12.27 8.47 12.82
N GLU A 103 -12.83 9.43 13.56
CA GLU A 103 -12.08 10.28 14.49
C GLU A 103 -11.38 9.45 15.58
N ALA A 104 -12.03 8.41 16.11
CA ALA A 104 -11.43 7.48 17.07
C ALA A 104 -10.31 6.61 16.46
N ALA A 105 -10.39 6.27 15.17
CA ALA A 105 -9.40 5.45 14.48
C ALA A 105 -8.11 6.21 14.15
N LEU A 106 -8.19 7.52 13.85
CA LEU A 106 -7.05 8.35 13.43
C LEU A 106 -5.80 8.20 14.32
N PRO A 107 -5.87 8.37 15.66
CA PRO A 107 -4.67 8.27 16.50
C PRO A 107 -4.04 6.87 16.49
N ARG A 108 -4.84 5.81 16.36
CA ARG A 108 -4.34 4.43 16.30
C ARG A 108 -3.68 4.13 14.95
N LEU A 109 -4.28 4.61 13.86
CA LEU A 109 -3.70 4.51 12.53
C LEU A 109 -2.39 5.28 12.43
N GLN A 110 -2.33 6.51 12.97
CA GLN A 110 -1.12 7.31 13.06
C GLN A 110 -0.02 6.60 13.85
N GLN A 111 -0.35 6.06 15.02
CA GLN A 111 0.61 5.33 15.85
C GLN A 111 1.21 4.12 15.10
N ALA A 112 0.38 3.33 14.42
CA ALA A 112 0.84 2.19 13.64
C ALA A 112 1.73 2.63 12.46
N ALA A 113 1.36 3.72 11.79
CA ALA A 113 2.12 4.30 10.68
C ALA A 113 3.51 4.81 11.11
N ASP A 114 3.60 5.48 12.26
CA ASP A 114 4.83 6.15 12.72
C ASP A 114 5.79 5.21 13.45
N ALA A 115 5.27 4.22 14.18
CA ALA A 115 6.11 3.24 14.86
C ALA A 115 6.85 2.32 13.86
N TYR A 116 6.23 2.04 12.70
CA TYR A 116 6.74 1.10 11.71
C TYR A 116 6.67 1.65 10.27
N PRO A 117 7.32 2.78 9.97
CA PRO A 117 7.06 3.55 8.74
C PRO A 117 7.43 2.84 7.43
N ASN A 118 8.30 1.83 7.49
CA ASN A 118 8.81 1.11 6.32
C ASN A 118 8.34 -0.36 6.27
N THR A 119 7.43 -0.78 7.16
CA THR A 119 6.81 -2.11 7.06
C THR A 119 5.52 -2.01 6.25
N ASP A 120 5.10 -3.12 5.65
CA ASP A 120 3.83 -3.17 4.92
C ASP A 120 2.67 -2.70 5.81
N ALA A 121 2.64 -3.15 7.07
CA ALA A 121 1.61 -2.76 8.02
C ALA A 121 1.61 -1.25 8.32
N GLY A 122 2.77 -0.60 8.43
CA GLY A 122 2.84 0.85 8.64
C GLY A 122 2.48 1.65 7.39
N ILE A 123 2.80 1.12 6.19
CA ILE A 123 2.34 1.68 4.91
C ILE A 123 0.82 1.59 4.81
N THR A 124 0.23 0.41 5.09
CA THR A 124 -1.22 0.20 5.12
C THR A 124 -1.88 1.13 6.14
N ALA A 125 -1.35 1.24 7.35
CA ALA A 125 -1.87 2.14 8.38
C ALA A 125 -1.90 3.59 7.91
N ARG A 126 -0.83 4.05 7.25
CA ARG A 126 -0.74 5.41 6.71
C ARG A 126 -1.70 5.65 5.55
N PHE A 127 -1.88 4.67 4.68
CA PHE A 127 -2.87 4.73 3.61
C PHE A 127 -4.30 4.79 4.15
N ARG A 128 -4.62 3.97 5.15
CA ARG A 128 -5.91 4.00 5.85
C ARG A 128 -6.14 5.31 6.57
N LEU A 129 -5.13 5.85 7.23
CA LEU A 129 -5.17 7.17 7.85
C LEU A 129 -5.55 8.26 6.83
N ALA A 130 -4.89 8.26 5.67
CA ALA A 130 -5.17 9.21 4.60
C ALA A 130 -6.63 9.09 4.10
N GLY A 131 -7.12 7.86 3.90
CA GLY A 131 -8.52 7.61 3.54
C GLY A 131 -9.51 8.11 4.59
N SER A 132 -9.29 7.79 5.87
CA SER A 132 -10.14 8.28 6.96
C SER A 132 -10.14 9.80 7.07
N LEU A 133 -9.00 10.46 6.83
CA LEU A 133 -8.94 11.92 6.77
C LEU A 133 -9.76 12.47 5.60
N ALA A 134 -9.69 11.85 4.42
CA ALA A 134 -10.48 12.26 3.25
C ALA A 134 -11.99 12.09 3.50
N GLU A 135 -12.41 10.98 4.11
CA GLU A 135 -13.81 10.73 4.48
C GLU A 135 -14.32 11.74 5.53
N LEU A 136 -13.45 12.22 6.41
CA LEU A 136 -13.75 13.29 7.37
C LEU A 136 -13.76 14.70 6.75
N GLY A 137 -13.48 14.82 5.45
CA GLY A 137 -13.36 16.11 4.75
C GLY A 137 -12.05 16.85 5.01
N ARG A 138 -11.08 16.22 5.67
CA ARG A 138 -9.76 16.80 5.99
C ARG A 138 -8.79 16.59 4.81
N TYR A 139 -9.18 17.09 3.64
CA TYR A 139 -8.53 16.77 2.37
C TYR A 139 -7.07 17.20 2.28
N ALA A 140 -6.69 18.34 2.86
CA ALA A 140 -5.30 18.79 2.87
C ALA A 140 -4.38 17.84 3.66
N GLU A 141 -4.86 17.36 4.80
CA GLU A 141 -4.12 16.38 5.61
C GLU A 141 -4.10 15.01 4.94
N ALA A 142 -5.22 14.60 4.32
CA ALA A 142 -5.27 13.38 3.53
C ALA A 142 -4.24 13.38 2.38
N GLU A 143 -4.17 14.48 1.63
CA GLU A 143 -3.19 14.68 0.54
C GLU A 143 -1.76 14.50 1.06
N GLN A 144 -1.40 15.13 2.19
CA GLN A 144 -0.08 14.95 2.81
C GLN A 144 0.19 13.48 3.17
N ARG A 145 -0.77 12.81 3.81
CA ARG A 145 -0.59 11.40 4.22
C ARG A 145 -0.48 10.45 3.02
N TYR A 146 -1.20 10.71 1.93
CA TYR A 146 -1.03 9.96 0.68
C TYR A 146 0.35 10.19 0.04
N GLN A 147 0.88 11.41 0.06
CA GLN A 147 2.25 11.68 -0.42
C GLN A 147 3.30 10.90 0.38
N GLU A 148 3.14 10.85 1.71
CA GLU A 148 3.99 10.03 2.57
C GLU A 148 3.89 8.53 2.24
N VAL A 149 2.71 8.00 1.89
CA VAL A 149 2.55 6.61 1.42
C VAL A 149 3.40 6.36 0.18
N ILE A 150 3.34 7.25 -0.82
CA ILE A 150 4.12 7.11 -2.06
C ILE A 150 5.62 7.08 -1.74
N GLY A 151 6.08 7.97 -0.86
CA GLY A 151 7.49 8.04 -0.45
C GLY A 151 7.99 6.81 0.33
N LYS A 152 7.11 6.11 1.06
CA LYS A 152 7.48 4.95 1.89
C LYS A 152 7.28 3.60 1.19
N ALA A 153 6.23 3.48 0.39
CA ALA A 153 5.90 2.24 -0.32
C ALA A 153 6.73 2.03 -1.59
N GLY A 154 7.31 3.10 -2.13
CA GLY A 154 8.05 3.08 -3.40
C GLY A 154 7.11 3.19 -4.60
N THR A 155 7.59 3.76 -5.70
CA THR A 155 6.77 4.22 -6.83
C THR A 155 5.96 3.12 -7.53
N SER A 156 6.41 1.87 -7.49
CA SER A 156 5.75 0.74 -8.16
C SER A 156 4.68 0.03 -7.31
N SER A 157 4.60 0.33 -6.01
CA SER A 157 3.66 -0.31 -5.08
C SER A 157 2.20 0.05 -5.43
N ILE A 158 1.29 -0.90 -5.26
CA ILE A 158 -0.15 -0.67 -5.42
C ILE A 158 -0.63 0.47 -4.51
N TYR A 159 -0.09 0.56 -3.29
CA TYR A 159 -0.41 1.63 -2.35
C TYR A 159 -0.03 3.01 -2.90
N SER A 160 1.09 3.13 -3.60
CA SER A 160 1.52 4.40 -4.20
C SER A 160 0.58 4.84 -5.32
N ARG A 161 0.11 3.90 -6.15
CA ARG A 161 -0.82 4.21 -7.25
C ARG A 161 -2.20 4.58 -6.71
N THR A 162 -2.74 3.82 -5.75
CA THR A 162 -4.02 4.16 -5.11
C THR A 162 -3.91 5.44 -4.30
N ALA A 163 -2.77 5.72 -3.67
CA ALA A 163 -2.52 6.98 -2.97
C ALA A 163 -2.51 8.18 -3.93
N ARG A 164 -1.91 8.04 -5.13
CA ARG A 164 -2.00 9.07 -6.18
C ARG A 164 -3.45 9.34 -6.60
N LEU A 165 -4.27 8.31 -6.74
CA LEU A 165 -5.71 8.49 -7.01
C LEU A 165 -6.37 9.29 -5.90
N GLY A 166 -6.12 8.91 -4.64
CA GLY A 166 -6.61 9.64 -3.46
C GLY A 166 -6.11 11.09 -3.35
N ILE A 167 -4.89 11.38 -3.82
CA ILE A 167 -4.38 12.76 -3.95
C ILE A 167 -5.21 13.53 -4.96
N GLY A 168 -5.46 12.97 -6.15
CA GLY A 168 -6.29 13.62 -7.17
C GLY A 168 -7.71 13.90 -6.66
N ASP A 169 -8.33 12.93 -5.97
CA ASP A 169 -9.65 13.10 -5.38
C ASP A 169 -9.65 14.16 -4.25
N ALA A 170 -8.63 14.17 -3.39
CA ALA A 170 -8.46 15.19 -2.36
C ALA A 170 -8.22 16.58 -2.97
N GLN A 171 -7.48 16.68 -4.08
CA GLN A 171 -7.26 17.94 -4.79
C GLN A 171 -8.55 18.44 -5.44
N MET A 172 -9.36 17.56 -6.03
CA MET A 172 -10.70 17.87 -6.54
C MET A 172 -11.58 18.46 -5.45
N ALA A 173 -11.64 17.82 -4.29
CA ALA A 173 -12.45 18.28 -3.17
C ALA A 173 -11.97 19.62 -2.57
N GLN A 174 -10.68 19.93 -2.71
CA GLN A 174 -10.10 21.22 -2.33
C GLN A 174 -10.27 22.32 -3.40
N GLY A 175 -10.88 22.00 -4.56
CA GLY A 175 -10.98 22.93 -5.69
C GLY A 175 -9.67 23.16 -6.45
N LYS A 176 -8.62 22.37 -6.17
CA LYS A 176 -7.31 22.44 -6.83
C LYS A 176 -7.35 21.70 -8.18
N TYR A 177 -8.24 22.12 -9.08
CA TYR A 177 -8.55 21.37 -10.30
C TYR A 177 -7.33 21.18 -11.21
N ASP A 178 -6.46 22.16 -11.35
CA ASP A 178 -5.24 22.03 -12.16
C ASP A 178 -4.26 20.98 -11.62
N ALA A 179 -4.11 20.91 -10.29
CA ALA A 179 -3.29 19.90 -9.64
C ALA A 179 -3.90 18.50 -9.82
N ALA A 180 -5.22 18.39 -9.68
CA ALA A 180 -5.95 17.14 -9.90
C ALA A 180 -5.80 16.65 -11.35
N ILE A 181 -5.92 17.54 -12.33
CA ILE A 181 -5.69 17.23 -13.75
C ILE A 181 -4.29 16.68 -13.96
N ALA A 182 -3.25 17.33 -13.41
CA ALA A 182 -1.88 16.84 -13.54
C ALA A 182 -1.71 15.44 -12.94
N THR A 183 -2.30 15.21 -11.76
CA THR A 183 -2.25 13.93 -11.05
C THR A 183 -2.96 12.80 -11.81
N PHE A 184 -4.20 13.03 -12.26
CA PHE A 184 -4.95 12.04 -13.04
C PHE A 184 -4.34 11.79 -14.42
N LYS A 185 -3.71 12.82 -15.02
CA LYS A 185 -3.00 12.67 -16.29
C LYS A 185 -1.80 11.77 -16.16
N GLU A 186 -0.97 11.95 -15.12
CA GLU A 186 0.15 11.04 -14.81
C GLU A 186 -0.37 9.60 -14.67
N LEU A 187 -1.43 9.39 -13.88
CA LEU A 187 -2.06 8.07 -13.71
C LEU A 187 -2.60 7.48 -15.02
N SER A 188 -3.18 8.30 -15.90
CA SER A 188 -3.73 7.85 -17.18
C SER A 188 -2.67 7.43 -18.20
N THR A 189 -1.42 7.81 -17.97
CA THR A 189 -0.27 7.47 -18.82
C THR A 189 0.59 6.34 -18.24
N ASP A 190 0.35 5.95 -16.99
CA ASP A 190 1.08 4.88 -16.31
C ASP A 190 0.54 3.51 -16.77
N THR A 191 1.17 2.96 -17.82
CA THR A 191 0.80 1.66 -18.40
C THR A 191 1.06 0.47 -17.47
N GLN A 192 1.80 0.66 -16.39
CA GLN A 192 2.02 -0.36 -15.37
C GLN A 192 0.97 -0.30 -14.26
N SER A 193 0.04 0.65 -14.33
CA SER A 193 -1.04 0.80 -13.37
C SER A 193 -2.04 -0.36 -13.48
N GLN A 194 -2.40 -0.92 -12.34
CA GLN A 194 -3.51 -1.88 -12.23
C GLN A 194 -4.85 -1.16 -11.99
N LEU A 195 -4.87 0.17 -11.96
CA LEU A 195 -6.09 0.94 -11.81
C LEU A 195 -6.92 0.88 -13.10
N PRO A 196 -8.25 0.79 -13.02
CA PRO A 196 -9.13 0.92 -14.19
C PRO A 196 -8.93 2.28 -14.86
N LEU A 197 -8.40 2.27 -16.09
CA LEU A 197 -8.04 3.48 -16.82
C LEU A 197 -9.27 4.34 -17.15
N ASP A 198 -10.40 3.71 -17.46
CA ASP A 198 -11.69 4.36 -17.69
C ASP A 198 -12.14 5.21 -16.48
N GLY A 199 -11.97 4.69 -15.25
CA GLY A 199 -12.25 5.45 -14.02
C GLY A 199 -11.30 6.64 -13.83
N VAL A 200 -10.01 6.48 -14.11
CA VAL A 200 -9.03 7.58 -14.05
C VAL A 200 -9.34 8.65 -15.11
N LEU A 201 -9.69 8.23 -16.33
CA LEU A 201 -10.10 9.13 -17.40
C LEU A 201 -11.38 9.89 -17.05
N MET A 202 -12.31 9.24 -16.37
CA MET A 202 -13.53 9.88 -15.90
C MET A 202 -13.23 11.01 -14.92
N GLN A 203 -12.35 10.76 -13.94
CA GLN A 203 -11.93 11.79 -12.99
C GLN A 203 -11.11 12.91 -13.65
N LEU A 204 -10.21 12.57 -14.59
CA LEU A 204 -9.49 13.56 -15.40
C LEU A 204 -10.45 14.48 -16.16
N GLY A 205 -11.46 13.90 -16.82
CA GLY A 205 -12.46 14.66 -17.56
C GLY A 205 -13.29 15.57 -16.65
N ARG A 206 -13.73 15.06 -15.49
CA ARG A 206 -14.44 15.85 -14.47
C ARG A 206 -13.57 17.00 -13.93
N ALA A 207 -12.30 16.75 -13.63
CA ALA A 207 -11.36 17.76 -13.18
C ALA A 207 -11.16 18.86 -14.23
N ALA A 208 -10.94 18.47 -15.49
CA ALA A 208 -10.80 19.41 -16.60
C ALA A 208 -12.07 20.23 -16.85
N MET A 209 -13.25 19.63 -16.70
CA MET A 209 -14.53 20.33 -16.82
C MET A 209 -14.70 21.38 -15.72
N GLN A 210 -14.39 21.04 -14.45
CA GLN A 210 -14.44 21.98 -13.33
C GLN A 210 -13.40 23.11 -13.46
N ALA A 211 -12.25 22.83 -14.07
CA ALA A 211 -11.24 23.84 -14.41
C ALA A 211 -11.61 24.72 -15.63
N GLY A 212 -12.74 24.48 -16.30
CA GLY A 212 -13.11 25.17 -17.54
C GLY A 212 -12.29 24.76 -18.78
N LYS A 213 -11.44 23.73 -18.67
CA LYS A 213 -10.59 23.20 -19.74
C LYS A 213 -11.35 22.24 -20.65
N ARG A 214 -12.33 22.79 -21.39
CA ARG A 214 -13.31 22.03 -22.20
C ARG A 214 -12.68 21.05 -23.18
N GLU A 215 -11.59 21.44 -23.84
CA GLU A 215 -10.91 20.56 -24.78
C GLU A 215 -10.27 19.35 -24.09
N GLU A 216 -9.63 19.54 -22.94
CA GLU A 216 -9.00 18.45 -22.18
C GLU A 216 -10.06 17.52 -21.59
N ALA A 217 -11.17 18.09 -21.11
CA ALA A 217 -12.32 17.32 -20.66
C ALA A 217 -12.92 16.46 -21.78
N THR A 218 -13.15 17.08 -22.95
CA THR A 218 -13.67 16.38 -24.14
C THR A 218 -12.74 15.25 -24.54
N ARG A 219 -11.42 15.49 -24.62
CA ARG A 219 -10.44 14.45 -24.94
C ARG A 219 -10.49 13.28 -23.96
N ALA A 220 -10.53 13.55 -22.66
CA ALA A 220 -10.58 12.50 -21.64
C ALA A 220 -11.86 11.66 -21.75
N PHE A 221 -13.03 12.29 -21.90
CA PHE A 221 -14.29 11.57 -22.06
C PHE A 221 -14.39 10.80 -23.39
N THR A 222 -13.86 11.36 -24.48
CA THR A 222 -13.83 10.67 -25.79
C THR A 222 -13.01 9.38 -25.70
N ARG A 223 -11.86 9.41 -25.01
CA ARG A 223 -11.07 8.18 -24.77
C ARG A 223 -11.88 7.10 -24.04
N ILE A 224 -12.74 7.45 -23.10
CA ILE A 224 -13.63 6.47 -22.44
C ILE A 224 -14.57 5.83 -23.46
N VAL A 225 -15.20 6.63 -24.32
CA VAL A 225 -16.16 6.13 -25.30
C VAL A 225 -15.50 5.25 -26.37
N ASP A 226 -14.30 5.64 -26.82
CA ASP A 226 -13.59 4.98 -27.92
C ASP A 226 -12.80 3.75 -27.45
N GLU A 227 -12.06 3.87 -26.33
CA GLU A 227 -11.21 2.79 -25.81
C GLU A 227 -12.00 1.82 -24.90
N PHE A 228 -13.06 2.29 -24.24
CA PHE A 228 -13.82 1.53 -23.23
C PHE A 228 -15.35 1.57 -23.46
N PRO A 229 -15.86 1.14 -24.63
CA PRO A 229 -17.28 1.27 -24.97
C PRO A 229 -18.24 0.47 -24.06
N GLN A 230 -17.74 -0.51 -23.32
CA GLN A 230 -18.50 -1.31 -22.35
C GLN A 230 -18.33 -0.83 -20.90
N SER A 231 -17.57 0.24 -20.66
CA SER A 231 -17.41 0.81 -19.32
C SER A 231 -18.73 1.34 -18.79
N LEU A 232 -18.93 1.20 -17.47
CA LEU A 232 -20.04 1.83 -16.75
C LEU A 232 -20.01 3.37 -16.88
N TYR A 233 -18.85 3.96 -17.19
CA TYR A 233 -18.70 5.40 -17.41
C TYR A 233 -19.03 5.86 -18.83
N ALA A 234 -19.11 4.95 -19.81
CA ALA A 234 -19.29 5.33 -21.22
C ALA A 234 -20.58 6.13 -21.49
N PRO A 235 -21.75 5.82 -20.88
CA PRO A 235 -22.96 6.64 -21.04
C PRO A 235 -22.77 8.06 -20.49
N GLU A 236 -22.21 8.19 -19.28
CA GLU A 236 -21.96 9.49 -18.64
C GLU A 236 -20.94 10.32 -19.44
N ALA A 237 -19.88 9.69 -19.93
CA ALA A 237 -18.88 10.35 -20.76
C ALA A 237 -19.50 10.95 -22.04
N LYS A 238 -20.41 10.23 -22.71
CA LYS A 238 -21.15 10.75 -23.88
C LYS A 238 -21.99 11.97 -23.54
N GLU A 239 -22.69 11.93 -22.41
CA GLU A 239 -23.49 13.06 -21.93
C GLU A 239 -22.61 14.28 -21.67
N LYS A 240 -21.48 14.11 -20.98
CA LYS A 240 -20.53 15.18 -20.67
C LYS A 240 -19.91 15.79 -21.94
N ILE A 241 -19.60 14.99 -22.95
CA ILE A 241 -19.14 15.50 -24.27
C ILE A 241 -20.23 16.37 -24.92
N ALA A 242 -21.49 15.95 -24.87
CA ALA A 242 -22.60 16.72 -25.45
C ALA A 242 -22.85 18.04 -24.69
N GLU A 243 -22.71 18.04 -23.36
CA GLU A 243 -22.78 19.24 -22.52
C GLU A 243 -21.68 20.24 -22.90
N LEU A 244 -20.43 19.78 -23.02
CA LEU A 244 -19.27 20.60 -23.37
C LEU A 244 -19.34 21.21 -24.77
N LYS A 245 -20.08 20.61 -25.71
CA LYS A 245 -20.31 21.15 -27.06
C LYS A 245 -21.37 22.25 -27.11
N LYS A 246 -22.25 22.30 -26.11
CA LYS A 246 -23.36 23.28 -26.04
C LYS A 246 -22.98 24.55 -25.28
N ALA A 247 -21.95 24.49 -24.45
CA ALA A 247 -21.48 25.57 -23.58
C ALA A 247 -20.36 26.40 -24.22
#